data_AF-A0A5C8VSC5-F1
#
_entry.id   AF-A0A5C8VSC5-F1
#
_cell.length_a   1.000
_cell.length_b   1.000
_cell.length_c   1.000
_cell.angle_alpha   90.00
_cell.angle_beta   90.00
_cell.angle_gamma   90.00
#
_symmetry.space_group_name_H-M   'P 1'
#
loop_
_entity.id
_entity.type
_entity.pdbx_description
1 polymer ?
#
loop_
_entity_poly.entity_id
_entity_poly.type
_entity_poly.pdbx_seq_one_letter_code
_entity_poly.pdbx_strand_id
1 'polypeptide(L)'
;MRVLPIAAAMFWAGTCVAGSIPTDRIWSVAVHDDVDGRLAVDGTLYVRRVGDGHRFRLECLVSGPAAGTDSRTSVWGSAMVKGDVVIGRVEGGEDRLQLPGRVFSLRLASDGGTWASNVPGCPQVVRIAP
;
A
#
# COMPACT_ATOMS: atom_id res chain seq x y z
N MET A 1 -27.99 39.53 -24.58
CA MET A 1 -26.93 38.50 -24.63
C MET A 1 -26.57 38.16 -23.20
N ARG A 2 -26.98 36.98 -22.71
CA ARG A 2 -26.73 36.52 -21.34
C ARG A 2 -25.49 35.63 -21.36
N VAL A 3 -24.47 36.05 -20.63
CA VAL A 3 -23.25 35.28 -20.38
C VAL A 3 -23.60 34.25 -19.30
N LEU A 4 -23.55 32.96 -19.62
CA LEU A 4 -23.51 31.88 -18.62
C LEU A 4 -22.06 31.38 -18.53
N PRO A 5 -21.49 31.25 -17.31
CA PRO A 5 -20.12 30.81 -17.15
C PRO A 5 -19.97 29.31 -17.39
N ILE A 6 -18.86 28.99 -18.04
CA ILE A 6 -18.33 27.66 -18.31
C ILE A 6 -18.05 26.95 -16.98
N ALA A 7 -18.66 25.79 -16.77
CA ALA A 7 -18.31 24.87 -15.69
C ALA A 7 -16.94 24.24 -16.00
N ALA A 8 -15.87 24.80 -15.44
CA ALA A 8 -14.57 24.16 -15.40
C ALA A 8 -14.57 23.13 -14.27
N ALA A 9 -14.89 21.88 -14.59
CA ALA A 9 -14.61 20.76 -13.70
C ALA A 9 -13.10 20.58 -13.61
N MET A 10 -12.48 21.18 -12.59
CA MET A 10 -11.10 20.90 -12.21
C MET A 10 -11.04 19.50 -11.60
N PHE A 11 -10.94 18.47 -12.45
CA PHE A 11 -10.38 17.18 -12.08
C PHE A 11 -8.86 17.30 -12.20
N TRP A 12 -8.23 17.96 -11.22
CA TRP A 12 -6.78 17.90 -11.09
C TRP A 12 -6.46 16.88 -10.01
N ALA A 13 -5.84 15.79 -10.49
CA ALA A 13 -5.06 14.78 -9.81
C ALA A 13 -4.90 15.02 -8.30
N GLY A 14 -5.52 14.14 -7.51
CA GLY A 14 -5.10 13.96 -6.14
C GLY A 14 -3.64 13.57 -6.16
N THR A 15 -2.77 14.49 -5.76
CA THR A 15 -1.44 14.16 -5.24
C THR A 15 -1.65 13.12 -4.16
N CYS A 16 -1.32 11.87 -4.44
CA CYS A 16 -1.17 10.86 -3.40
C CYS A 16 -0.09 11.41 -2.46
N VAL A 17 -0.51 11.84 -1.28
CA VAL A 17 0.40 12.29 -0.23
C VAL A 17 1.28 11.10 0.10
N ALA A 18 2.56 11.21 -0.28
CA ALA A 18 3.61 10.29 0.11
C ALA A 18 3.63 10.14 1.64
N GLY A 19 3.94 8.90 2.07
CA GLY A 19 3.75 8.35 3.41
C GLY A 19 3.87 9.33 4.59
N SER A 20 2.87 9.28 5.47
CA SER A 20 3.01 9.87 6.80
C SER A 20 4.17 9.20 7.55
N ILE A 21 5.09 10.02 8.04
CA ILE A 21 6.15 9.64 8.99
C ILE A 21 5.47 8.89 10.16
N PRO A 22 6.03 7.76 10.65
CA PRO A 22 5.38 6.95 11.67
C PRO A 22 5.03 7.78 12.90
N THR A 23 3.74 8.09 13.07
CA THR A 23 3.20 8.60 14.34
C THR A 23 2.84 7.44 15.26
N ASP A 24 2.85 7.72 16.54
CA ASP A 24 2.87 6.79 17.68
C ASP A 24 1.60 5.95 17.88
N ARG A 25 0.57 6.08 17.02
CA ARG A 25 -0.67 5.29 17.12
C ARG A 25 -1.06 4.54 15.86
N ILE A 26 -1.22 5.22 14.72
CA ILE A 26 -1.65 4.62 13.45
C ILE A 26 -1.02 5.41 12.31
N TRP A 27 -0.40 4.74 11.34
CA TRP A 27 0.07 5.35 10.10
C TRP A 27 -0.18 4.42 8.91
N SER A 28 -0.17 4.98 7.70
CA SER A 28 -0.32 4.21 6.47
C SER A 28 0.57 4.69 5.33
N VAL A 29 0.96 3.74 4.48
CA VAL A 29 1.75 3.97 3.27
C VAL A 29 1.09 3.25 2.10
N ALA A 30 0.81 3.98 1.03
CA ALA A 30 0.32 3.45 -0.23
C ALA A 30 1.49 3.26 -1.22
N VAL A 31 1.45 2.18 -1.98
CA VAL A 31 2.48 1.76 -2.93
C VAL A 31 1.80 1.29 -4.20
N HIS A 32 2.33 1.68 -5.35
CA HIS A 32 1.88 1.24 -6.67
C HIS A 32 2.98 0.45 -7.36
N ASP A 33 2.66 -0.72 -7.91
CA ASP A 33 3.58 -1.62 -8.61
C ASP A 33 3.01 -1.95 -10.00
N ASP A 34 3.75 -1.61 -11.07
CA ASP A 34 3.39 -1.96 -12.44
C ASP A 34 3.96 -3.33 -12.79
N VAL A 35 3.08 -4.32 -12.94
CA VAL A 35 3.47 -5.69 -13.29
C VAL A 35 3.37 -5.87 -14.80
N ASP A 36 4.56 -5.96 -15.43
CA ASP A 36 4.75 -6.18 -16.87
C ASP A 36 3.99 -5.19 -17.78
N GLY A 37 3.69 -3.99 -17.28
CA GLY A 37 2.94 -2.94 -17.99
C GLY A 37 1.49 -3.33 -18.34
N ARG A 38 0.96 -4.37 -17.70
CA ARG A 38 -0.39 -4.90 -17.96
C ARG A 38 -1.27 -4.88 -16.73
N LEU A 39 -0.71 -5.13 -15.56
CA LEU A 39 -1.45 -5.09 -14.30
C LEU A 39 -0.86 -3.99 -13.42
N ALA A 40 -1.74 -3.26 -12.76
CA ALA A 40 -1.39 -2.34 -11.69
C ALA A 40 -1.67 -3.05 -10.35
N VAL A 41 -0.74 -2.97 -9.42
CA VAL A 41 -0.92 -3.48 -8.06
C VAL A 41 -0.77 -2.34 -7.07
N ASP A 42 -1.87 -1.93 -6.47
CA ASP A 42 -1.90 -0.94 -5.41
C ASP A 42 -1.94 -1.65 -4.06
N GLY A 43 -1.00 -1.31 -3.16
CA GLY A 43 -0.94 -1.81 -1.80
C GLY A 43 -0.99 -0.67 -0.79
N THR A 44 -1.89 -0.72 0.18
CA THR A 44 -1.90 0.19 1.33
C THR A 44 -1.57 -0.57 2.60
N LEU A 45 -0.42 -0.26 3.18
CA LEU A 45 -0.01 -0.75 4.48
C LEU A 45 -0.54 0.16 5.57
N TYR A 46 -1.26 -0.41 6.53
CA TYR A 46 -1.65 0.23 7.78
C TYR A 46 -0.87 -0.41 8.91
N VAL A 47 -0.22 0.40 9.75
CA VAL A 47 0.46 -0.08 10.95
C VAL A 47 -0.10 0.64 12.15
N ARG A 48 -0.36 -0.12 13.21
CA ARG A 48 -0.91 0.36 14.47
C ARG A 48 -0.12 -0.20 15.64
N ARG A 49 0.17 0.63 16.63
CA ARG A 49 0.73 0.19 17.91
C ARG A 49 -0.35 -0.51 18.75
N VAL A 50 -0.04 -1.69 19.28
CA VAL A 50 -0.92 -2.48 20.16
C VAL A 50 -0.08 -3.04 21.32
N GLY A 51 -0.28 -2.47 22.52
CA GLY A 51 0.59 -2.74 23.67
C GLY A 51 2.04 -2.33 23.36
N ASP A 52 2.97 -3.25 23.60
CA ASP A 52 4.40 -3.07 23.32
C ASP A 52 4.80 -3.42 21.88
N GLY A 53 3.87 -3.95 21.08
CA GLY A 53 4.11 -4.37 19.71
C GLY A 53 3.40 -3.52 18.67
N HIS A 54 3.56 -3.90 17.41
CA HIS A 54 2.78 -3.35 16.29
C HIS A 54 2.00 -4.45 15.58
N ARG A 55 0.82 -4.08 15.11
CA ARG A 55 -0.01 -4.88 14.21
C ARG A 55 -0.05 -4.16 12.87
N PHE A 56 -0.16 -4.93 11.80
CA PHE A 56 -0.42 -4.37 10.49
C PHE A 56 -1.64 -4.99 9.83
N ARG A 57 -2.20 -4.22 8.89
CA ARG A 57 -3.09 -4.70 7.85
C ARG A 57 -2.55 -4.18 6.53
N LEU A 58 -2.44 -5.04 5.53
CA LEU A 58 -2.01 -4.69 4.18
C LEU A 58 -3.17 -5.03 3.25
N GLU A 59 -3.70 -4.00 2.60
CA GLU A 59 -4.79 -4.10 1.64
C GLU A 59 -4.21 -3.97 0.24
N CYS A 60 -4.58 -4.87 -0.67
CA CYS A 60 -4.02 -4.94 -2.00
C CYS A 60 -5.12 -5.04 -3.05
N LEU A 61 -4.94 -4.28 -4.13
CA LEU A 61 -5.81 -4.23 -5.30
C LEU A 61 -4.94 -4.52 -6.52
N VAL A 62 -5.29 -5.57 -7.25
CA VAL A 62 -4.74 -5.86 -8.57
C VAL A 62 -5.76 -5.42 -9.60
N SER A 63 -5.40 -4.47 -10.45
CA SER A 63 -6.22 -3.97 -11.54
C SER A 63 -5.60 -4.35 -12.89
N GLY A 64 -6.46 -4.68 -13.85
CA GLY A 64 -6.07 -5.04 -15.21
C GLY A 64 -6.75 -4.16 -16.26
N PRO A 65 -6.38 -4.32 -17.54
CA PRO A 65 -6.86 -3.45 -18.61
C PRO A 65 -8.31 -3.76 -19.03
N ALA A 66 -8.85 -4.90 -18.60
CA ALA A 66 -10.22 -5.29 -18.88
C ALA A 66 -11.15 -4.86 -17.74
N ALA A 67 -12.29 -4.28 -18.08
CA ALA A 67 -13.28 -3.87 -17.08
C ALA A 67 -13.75 -5.07 -16.24
N GLY A 68 -13.70 -4.93 -14.91
CA GLY A 68 -14.17 -5.94 -13.97
C GLY A 68 -13.17 -7.04 -13.62
N THR A 69 -11.89 -6.92 -14.01
CA THR A 69 -10.84 -7.88 -13.59
C THR A 69 -10.14 -7.51 -12.29
N ASP A 70 -10.67 -6.53 -11.56
CA ASP A 70 -10.09 -6.12 -10.28
C ASP A 70 -10.17 -7.25 -9.27
N SER A 71 -9.03 -7.58 -8.66
CA SER A 71 -8.93 -8.51 -7.56
C SER A 71 -8.49 -7.79 -6.30
N ARG A 72 -9.14 -8.08 -5.18
CA ARG A 72 -8.79 -7.50 -3.88
C ARG A 72 -8.39 -8.62 -2.94
N THR A 73 -7.35 -8.35 -2.16
CA THR A 73 -6.96 -9.22 -1.04
C THR A 73 -6.50 -8.37 0.12
N SER A 74 -6.65 -8.90 1.33
CA SER A 74 -6.04 -8.29 2.51
C SER A 74 -5.34 -9.32 3.38
N VAL A 75 -4.22 -8.90 3.96
CA VAL A 75 -3.42 -9.70 4.89
C VAL A 75 -3.13 -8.90 6.15
N TRP A 76 -2.92 -9.60 7.27
CA TRP A 76 -2.67 -8.98 8.56
C TRP A 76 -1.71 -9.81 9.40
N GLY A 77 -1.13 -9.17 10.41
CA GLY A 77 -0.24 -9.83 11.34
C GLY A 77 0.50 -8.88 12.25
N SER A 78 1.64 -9.34 12.74
CA SER A 78 2.54 -8.58 13.60
C SER A 78 3.55 -7.81 12.76
N ALA A 79 3.91 -6.62 13.25
CA ALA A 79 4.94 -5.79 12.65
C ALA A 79 6.01 -5.42 13.68
N MET A 80 7.23 -5.26 13.18
CA MET A 80 8.37 -4.69 13.90
C MET A 80 8.74 -3.39 13.21
N VAL A 81 8.82 -2.32 13.99
CA VAL A 81 9.23 -1.00 13.52
C VAL A 81 10.58 -0.68 14.15
N LYS A 82 11.60 -0.42 13.31
CA LYS A 82 12.96 -0.09 13.74
C LYS A 82 13.45 1.13 12.94
N GLY A 83 13.31 2.31 13.53
CA GLY A 83 13.53 3.57 12.81
C GLY A 83 12.60 3.63 11.61
N ASP A 84 13.17 3.80 10.42
CA ASP A 84 12.43 3.92 9.16
C ASP A 84 12.10 2.57 8.49
N VAL A 85 12.44 1.45 9.15
CA VAL A 85 12.21 0.10 8.62
C VAL A 85 11.04 -0.56 9.33
N VAL A 86 10.16 -1.17 8.55
CA VAL A 86 8.95 -1.86 8.99
C VAL A 86 8.96 -3.25 8.39
N ILE A 87 9.03 -4.26 9.25
CA ILE A 87 8.99 -5.67 8.85
C ILE A 87 7.70 -6.27 9.37
N GLY A 88 6.86 -6.80 8.48
CA GLY A 88 5.64 -7.50 8.84
C GLY A 88 5.75 -9.00 8.66
N ARG A 89 5.24 -9.76 9.64
CA ARG A 89 5.04 -11.21 9.55
C ARG A 89 3.55 -11.49 9.40
N VAL A 90 3.18 -12.08 8.26
CA VAL A 90 1.79 -12.42 7.97
C VAL A 90 1.34 -13.56 8.88
N GLU A 91 0.18 -13.38 9.51
CA GLU A 91 -0.47 -14.36 10.38
C GLU A 91 -1.82 -14.79 9.84
N GLY A 92 -2.43 -13.97 8.98
CA GLY A 92 -3.68 -14.29 8.31
C GLY A 92 -3.96 -13.37 7.14
N GLY A 93 -5.01 -13.69 6.43
CA GLY A 93 -5.54 -12.90 5.33
C GLY A 93 -6.82 -13.51 4.78
N GLU A 94 -7.35 -12.89 3.74
CA GLU A 94 -8.56 -13.36 3.05
C GLU A 94 -8.32 -14.70 2.34
N ASP A 95 -7.17 -14.89 1.71
CA ASP A 95 -6.78 -16.16 1.09
C ASP A 95 -5.77 -16.94 1.96
N ARG A 96 -6.28 -17.58 3.02
CA ARG A 96 -5.44 -18.27 4.03
C ARG A 96 -4.51 -19.35 3.46
N LEU A 97 -4.83 -19.93 2.29
CA LEU A 97 -4.04 -21.01 1.70
C LEU A 97 -2.71 -20.51 1.13
N GLN A 98 -2.61 -19.24 0.77
CA GLN A 98 -1.41 -18.69 0.11
C GLN A 98 -0.44 -17.99 1.08
N LEU A 99 -0.82 -17.85 2.35
CA LEU A 99 -0.23 -16.93 3.32
C LEU A 99 0.73 -17.51 4.40
N PRO A 100 0.94 -18.84 4.56
CA PRO A 100 1.94 -19.34 5.50
C PRO A 100 3.35 -18.80 5.21
N GLY A 101 4.03 -18.30 6.24
CA GLY A 101 5.44 -17.88 6.16
C GLY A 101 5.71 -16.61 5.35
N ARG A 102 4.67 -15.82 5.01
CA ARG A 102 4.83 -14.60 4.24
C ARG A 102 5.31 -13.42 5.10
N VAL A 103 6.10 -12.56 4.47
CA VAL A 103 6.70 -11.38 5.09
C VAL A 103 6.75 -10.22 4.10
N PHE A 104 6.82 -9.01 4.63
CA PHE A 104 7.20 -7.84 3.86
C PHE A 104 8.19 -6.98 4.65
N SER A 105 8.95 -6.17 3.93
CA SER A 105 9.82 -5.13 4.46
C SER A 105 9.59 -3.83 3.71
N LEU A 106 9.31 -2.77 4.44
CA LEU A 106 9.23 -1.40 3.93
C LEU A 106 10.30 -0.58 4.63
N ARG A 107 11.17 0.06 3.85
CA ARG A 107 12.13 1.05 4.35
C ARG A 107 11.74 2.41 3.79
N LEU A 108 11.40 3.35 4.64
CA LEU A 108 11.23 4.75 4.27
C LEU A 108 12.61 5.41 4.22
N ALA A 109 12.83 6.30 3.25
CA ALA A 109 13.97 7.21 3.25
C ALA A 109 13.51 8.59 2.75
N SER A 110 14.34 9.60 3.01
CA SER A 110 14.03 11.01 2.72
C SER A 110 13.88 11.31 1.23
N ASP A 111 14.51 10.51 0.37
CA ASP A 111 14.50 10.59 -1.10
C ASP A 111 13.58 9.56 -1.75
N GLY A 112 12.81 8.83 -0.94
CA GLY A 112 11.92 7.76 -1.37
C GLY A 112 12.04 6.49 -0.52
N GLY A 113 11.06 5.61 -0.59
CA GLY A 113 11.04 4.33 0.12
C GLY A 113 11.40 3.14 -0.75
N THR A 114 11.78 2.02 -0.14
CA THR A 114 11.86 0.72 -0.81
C THR A 114 10.91 -0.25 -0.15
N TRP A 115 10.07 -0.88 -0.97
CA TRP A 115 9.14 -1.91 -0.56
C TRP A 115 9.57 -3.24 -1.16
N ALA A 116 9.59 -4.29 -0.35
CA ALA A 116 9.73 -5.66 -0.80
C ALA A 116 8.74 -6.58 -0.07
N SER A 117 7.96 -7.37 -0.80
CA SER A 117 7.09 -8.40 -0.20
C SER A 117 7.10 -9.69 -1.01
N ASN A 118 6.76 -10.80 -0.36
CA ASN A 118 6.50 -12.07 -1.02
C ASN A 118 5.02 -12.49 -0.92
N VAL A 119 4.14 -11.52 -0.65
CA VAL A 119 2.70 -11.69 -0.44
C VAL A 119 2.01 -11.68 -1.82
N PRO A 120 1.41 -12.79 -2.28
CA PRO A 120 0.71 -12.80 -3.56
C PRO A 120 -0.40 -11.75 -3.64
N GLY A 121 -0.52 -11.08 -4.80
CA GLY A 121 -1.54 -10.05 -5.02
C GLY A 121 -1.24 -8.69 -4.37
N CYS A 122 -0.05 -8.52 -3.76
CA CYS A 122 0.43 -7.25 -3.19
C CYS A 122 1.70 -6.78 -3.90
N PRO A 123 2.10 -5.50 -3.76
CA PRO A 123 3.33 -4.98 -4.33
C PRO A 123 4.54 -5.85 -3.95
N GLN A 124 5.30 -6.34 -4.94
CA GLN A 124 6.42 -7.25 -4.70
C GLN A 124 7.72 -6.48 -4.54
N VAL A 125 8.00 -5.52 -5.41
CA VAL A 125 9.23 -4.70 -5.35
C VAL A 125 8.96 -3.32 -5.91
N VAL A 126 8.95 -2.29 -5.06
CA VAL A 126 8.69 -0.91 -5.51
C VAL A 126 9.67 0.07 -4.87
N ARG A 127 10.14 1.03 -5.67
CA ARG A 127 10.77 2.25 -5.18
C ARG A 127 9.69 3.33 -5.08
N ILE A 128 9.34 3.71 -3.86
CA ILE A 128 8.38 4.78 -3.58
C ILE A 128 9.13 6.08 -3.83
N ALA A 129 8.98 6.67 -5.02
CA ALA A 129 9.49 8.01 -5.29
C ALA A 129 8.69 9.06 -4.49
N PRO A 130 9.31 10.21 -4.14
CA PRO A 130 8.64 11.30 -3.42
C PRO A 130 7.48 11.94 -4.18
#